data_AF-A0A286UK94-F1
#
_entry.id   AF-A0A286UK94-F1
#
_cell.length_a   1.000
_cell.length_b   1.000
_cell.length_c   1.000
_cell.angle_alpha   90.00
_cell.angle_beta   90.00
_cell.angle_gamma   90.00
#
_symmetry.space_group_name_H-M   'P 1'
#
loop_
_entity.id
_entity.type
_entity.pdbx_description
1 polymer ?
#
loop_
_entity_poly.entity_id
_entity_poly.type
_entity_poly.pdbx_seq_one_letter_code
_entity_poly.pdbx_strand_id
1 'polypeptide(L)'
;MNNPGSSSSSSRSHHYRPINLRYKNRNGFDEYNKQFPTEELAEGEAIEKQDFARFVIREMGSFFPSIEDMKREVESAETYDSISERIKRLKSEHAQQISKLSRYYAQQVRDDALDRYMQADELKYQTVVGQSASGSANDKGSTYYSNLESFFKQNEQKMLRSHNDIVARTQYEYLRELTELNSRLRRFPGTKQGPQFPSTIEAYHKLSGNKGTLLEVARYLMADEGKRTQMRDVYKWPSQQTEPLIEEYNKNEGFRAEVKRLVNEYRGVKDPRKRTLPG
;
A
#
# COMPACT_ATOMS: atom_id res chain seq x y z
N MET A 1 11.76 -17.70 -50.39
CA MET A 1 12.00 -16.43 -49.66
C MET A 1 11.51 -16.62 -48.24
N ASN A 2 12.40 -16.99 -47.32
CA ASN A 2 12.07 -17.24 -45.92
C ASN A 2 12.76 -16.18 -45.06
N ASN A 3 11.99 -15.49 -44.23
CA ASN A 3 12.48 -14.48 -43.29
C ASN A 3 12.35 -15.06 -41.87
N PRO A 4 13.44 -15.29 -41.11
CA PRO A 4 13.35 -15.80 -39.76
C PRO A 4 13.03 -14.68 -38.76
N GLY A 5 12.00 -14.90 -37.95
CA GLY A 5 11.56 -14.01 -36.89
C GLY A 5 12.60 -13.89 -35.77
N SER A 6 13.02 -12.66 -35.49
CA SER A 6 13.81 -12.31 -34.30
C SER A 6 12.90 -12.26 -33.08
N SER A 7 13.07 -13.23 -32.18
CA SER A 7 12.44 -13.24 -30.86
C SER A 7 13.26 -12.37 -29.90
N SER A 8 12.83 -11.13 -29.66
CA SER A 8 13.44 -10.24 -28.67
C SER A 8 13.01 -10.64 -27.25
N SER A 9 13.88 -11.35 -26.54
CA SER A 9 13.78 -11.65 -25.11
C SER A 9 14.00 -10.38 -24.28
N SER A 10 12.90 -9.72 -23.90
CA SER A 10 12.92 -8.54 -23.03
C SER A 10 13.24 -8.96 -21.59
N SER A 11 14.52 -8.89 -21.21
CA SER A 11 14.98 -9.05 -19.84
C SER A 11 14.55 -7.84 -19.02
N ARG A 12 13.49 -7.99 -18.21
CA ARG A 12 13.06 -6.98 -17.24
C ARG A 12 14.09 -6.92 -16.10
N SER A 13 15.11 -6.09 -16.29
CA SER A 13 16.00 -5.67 -15.22
C SER A 13 15.18 -4.89 -14.20
N HIS A 14 14.98 -5.46 -13.02
CA HIS A 14 14.46 -4.74 -11.86
C HIS A 14 15.52 -3.73 -11.42
N HIS A 15 15.50 -2.54 -12.03
CA HIS A 15 16.25 -1.40 -11.55
C HIS A 15 15.67 -1.00 -10.19
N TYR A 16 16.29 -1.47 -9.12
CA TYR A 16 16.06 -0.94 -7.79
C TYR A 16 16.40 0.54 -7.85
N ARG A 17 15.41 1.41 -7.62
CA ARG A 17 15.67 2.85 -7.50
C ARG A 17 16.70 3.03 -6.39
N PRO A 18 17.82 3.73 -6.63
CA PRO A 18 18.82 3.96 -5.60
C PRO A 18 18.15 4.62 -4.39
N ILE A 19 18.51 4.15 -3.19
CA ILE A 19 18.01 4.69 -1.93
C ILE A 19 18.37 6.18 -1.91
N ASN A 20 17.35 7.04 -1.91
CA ASN A 20 17.58 8.47 -1.80
C ASN A 20 18.13 8.76 -0.40
N LEU A 21 19.42 9.15 -0.35
CA LEU A 21 20.19 9.36 0.88
C LEU A 21 19.55 10.40 1.81
N ARG A 22 18.71 11.30 1.27
CA ARG A 22 17.93 12.28 2.05
C ARG A 22 16.97 11.61 3.05
N TYR A 23 16.55 10.38 2.80
CA TYR A 23 15.64 9.62 3.65
C TYR A 23 16.32 8.45 4.39
N LYS A 24 17.66 8.42 4.43
CA LYS A 24 18.38 7.40 5.20
C LYS A 24 17.98 7.52 6.68
N ASN A 25 17.48 6.43 7.26
CA ASN A 25 16.92 6.35 8.62
C ASN A 25 15.65 7.20 8.86
N ARG A 26 14.96 7.62 7.79
CA ARG A 26 13.64 8.27 7.85
C ARG A 26 12.64 7.44 7.07
N ASN A 27 11.35 7.64 7.31
CA ASN A 27 10.29 6.80 6.73
C ASN A 27 10.08 6.98 5.20
N GLY A 28 11.00 7.65 4.49
CA GLY A 28 10.84 7.98 3.06
C GLY A 28 9.97 9.21 2.80
N PHE A 29 9.53 9.90 3.86
CA PHE A 29 8.71 11.10 3.79
C PHE A 29 9.44 12.27 4.47
N ASP A 30 9.25 13.48 3.96
CA ASP A 30 9.73 14.69 4.65
C ASP A 30 8.99 14.79 6.01
N GLU A 31 9.76 14.84 7.10
CA GLU A 31 9.21 15.15 8.43
C GLU A 31 8.67 16.59 8.38
N TYR A 32 7.36 16.71 8.23
CA TYR A 32 6.72 18.00 8.12
C TYR A 32 6.91 18.76 9.44
N ASN A 33 7.53 19.94 9.35
CA ASN A 33 7.73 20.82 10.50
C ASN A 33 6.36 21.12 11.13
N LYS A 34 6.16 20.72 12.40
CA LYS A 34 4.92 20.96 13.17
C LYS A 34 4.68 22.43 13.52
N GLN A 35 5.48 23.35 12.99
CA GLN A 35 5.23 24.77 13.15
C GLN A 35 3.94 25.08 12.41
N PHE A 36 2.89 25.40 13.17
CA PHE A 36 1.70 26.02 12.61
C PHE A 36 2.15 27.19 11.72
N PRO A 37 1.52 27.41 10.56
CA PRO A 37 1.89 28.53 9.73
C PRO A 37 1.76 29.80 10.57
N THR A 38 2.89 30.40 10.93
CA THR A 38 2.94 31.72 11.58
C THR A 38 2.78 32.84 10.55
N GLU A 39 2.77 32.47 9.26
CA GLU A 39 2.61 33.37 8.13
C GLU A 39 1.12 33.57 7.84
N GLU A 40 0.72 34.84 7.70
CA GLU A 40 -0.61 35.21 7.23
C GLU A 40 -0.81 34.68 5.81
N LEU A 41 -1.79 33.80 5.64
CA LEU A 41 -2.16 33.29 4.32
C LEU A 41 -2.74 34.42 3.47
N ALA A 42 -2.48 34.39 2.17
CA ALA A 42 -3.21 35.24 1.23
C ALA A 42 -4.71 34.95 1.33
N GLU A 43 -5.56 35.98 1.19
CA GLU A 43 -7.01 35.89 1.41
C GLU A 43 -7.67 34.72 0.67
N GLY A 44 -7.34 34.53 -0.62
CA GLY A 44 -7.87 33.41 -1.41
C GLY A 44 -7.45 32.04 -0.87
N GLU A 45 -6.21 31.90 -0.40
CA GLU A 45 -5.75 30.65 0.21
C GLU A 45 -6.42 30.40 1.56
N ALA A 46 -6.66 31.46 2.34
CA ALA A 46 -7.38 31.34 3.60
C ALA A 46 -8.81 30.82 3.40
N ILE A 47 -9.52 31.30 2.36
CA ILE A 47 -10.87 30.83 2.00
C ILE A 47 -10.82 29.35 1.60
N GLU A 48 -9.93 28.96 0.69
CA GLU A 48 -9.76 27.56 0.26
C GLU A 48 -9.49 26.64 1.46
N LYS A 49 -8.59 27.04 2.37
CA LYS A 49 -8.27 26.26 3.57
C LYS A 49 -9.45 26.20 4.54
N GLN A 50 -10.21 27.26 4.69
CA GLN A 50 -11.40 27.28 5.54
C GLN A 50 -12.48 26.33 5.01
N ASP A 51 -12.75 26.35 3.70
CA ASP A 51 -13.74 25.47 3.09
C ASP A 51 -13.30 24.01 3.13
N PHE A 52 -12.02 23.75 2.90
CA PHE A 52 -11.47 22.41 3.10
C PHE A 52 -11.59 21.95 4.57
N ALA A 53 -11.29 22.82 5.55
CA ALA A 53 -11.45 22.48 6.96
C ALA A 53 -12.91 22.17 7.31
N ARG A 54 -13.87 22.93 6.78
CA ARG A 54 -15.31 22.64 6.92
C ARG A 54 -15.68 21.29 6.34
N PHE A 55 -15.19 20.98 5.14
CA PHE A 55 -15.37 19.66 4.53
C PHE A 55 -14.80 18.55 5.42
N VAL A 56 -13.57 18.70 5.90
CA VAL A 56 -12.94 17.72 6.79
C VAL A 56 -13.78 17.53 8.04
N ILE A 57 -14.20 18.59 8.72
CA ILE A 57 -15.01 18.49 9.94
C ILE A 57 -16.35 17.79 9.68
N ARG A 58 -17.03 18.13 8.57
CA ARG A 58 -18.37 17.60 8.26
C ARG A 58 -18.34 16.16 7.75
N GLU A 59 -17.43 15.85 6.84
CA GLU A 59 -17.45 14.60 6.06
C GLU A 59 -16.39 13.61 6.52
N MET A 60 -15.23 14.07 6.96
CA MET A 60 -14.10 13.22 7.36
C MET A 60 -13.90 13.14 8.87
N GLY A 61 -14.49 14.06 9.62
CA GLY A 61 -14.38 14.14 11.07
C GLY A 61 -14.98 12.90 11.70
N SER A 62 -14.18 12.17 12.46
CA SER A 62 -14.73 11.31 13.49
C SER A 62 -15.19 12.22 14.63
N PHE A 63 -16.41 11.98 15.12
CA PHE A 63 -16.80 12.55 16.40
C PHE A 63 -15.78 12.10 17.45
N PHE A 64 -15.31 13.05 18.26
CA PHE A 64 -14.44 12.71 19.38
C PHE A 64 -15.12 11.59 20.18
N PRO A 65 -14.44 10.45 20.39
CA PRO A 65 -15.02 9.36 21.16
C PRO A 65 -15.38 9.90 22.55
N SER A 66 -16.48 9.38 23.12
CA SER A 66 -16.86 9.75 24.47
C SER A 66 -15.73 9.38 25.44
N ILE A 67 -15.67 10.06 26.60
CA ILE A 67 -14.65 9.76 27.62
C ILE A 67 -14.77 8.28 28.06
N GLU A 68 -16.00 7.77 28.09
CA GLU A 68 -16.31 6.38 28.39
C GLU A 68 -15.74 5.43 27.34
N ASP A 69 -15.85 5.75 26.05
CA ASP A 69 -15.28 4.94 24.97
C ASP A 69 -13.76 4.95 25.00
N MET A 70 -13.15 6.11 25.28
CA MET A 70 -11.70 6.21 25.45
C MET A 70 -11.20 5.36 26.63
N LYS A 71 -11.91 5.40 27.77
CA LYS A 71 -11.58 4.55 28.93
C LYS A 71 -11.69 3.08 28.59
N ARG A 72 -12.75 2.66 27.90
CA ARG A 72 -12.91 1.27 27.45
C ARG A 72 -11.80 0.83 26.51
N GLU A 73 -11.35 1.68 25.60
CA GLU A 73 -10.24 1.35 24.69
C GLU A 73 -8.92 1.17 25.46
N VAL A 74 -8.65 2.02 26.46
CA VAL A 74 -7.47 1.92 27.32
C VAL A 74 -7.53 0.71 28.26
N GLU A 75 -8.70 0.41 28.81
CA GLU A 75 -8.92 -0.72 29.72
C GLU A 75 -8.96 -2.07 28.97
N SER A 76 -9.34 -2.07 27.68
CA SER A 76 -9.31 -3.28 26.87
C SER A 76 -7.86 -3.75 26.69
N ALA A 77 -7.56 -4.95 27.17
CA ALA A 77 -6.24 -5.53 27.00
C ALA A 77 -5.91 -5.63 25.50
N GLU A 78 -4.74 -5.15 25.11
CA GLU A 78 -4.23 -5.36 23.76
C GLU A 78 -4.11 -6.87 23.52
N THR A 79 -5.03 -7.43 22.74
CA THR A 79 -5.02 -8.82 22.30
C THR A 79 -4.72 -8.87 20.81
N TYR A 80 -4.25 -10.02 20.32
CA TYR A 80 -4.00 -10.24 18.90
C TYR A 80 -5.23 -9.91 18.04
N ASP A 81 -6.40 -10.38 18.46
CA ASP A 81 -7.66 -10.15 17.74
C ASP A 81 -8.05 -8.67 17.75
N SER A 82 -7.93 -7.98 18.90
CA SER A 82 -8.22 -6.54 19.00
C SER A 82 -7.34 -5.70 18.06
N ILE A 83 -6.02 -5.96 18.00
CA ILE A 83 -5.12 -5.24 17.08
C ILE A 83 -5.43 -5.59 15.62
N SER A 84 -5.73 -6.86 15.32
CA SER A 84 -6.12 -7.31 13.98
C SER A 84 -7.40 -6.62 13.50
N GLU A 85 -8.41 -6.49 14.37
CA GLU A 85 -9.63 -5.75 14.10
C GLU A 85 -9.35 -4.26 13.90
N ARG A 86 -8.50 -3.66 14.73
CA ARG A 86 -8.08 -2.25 14.57
C ARG A 86 -7.40 -2.02 13.23
N ILE A 87 -6.53 -2.93 12.77
CA ILE A 87 -5.90 -2.85 11.44
C ILE A 87 -6.97 -2.92 10.33
N LYS A 88 -7.96 -3.80 10.44
CA LYS A 88 -9.06 -3.89 9.46
C LYS A 88 -9.89 -2.61 9.43
N ARG A 89 -10.22 -2.06 10.62
CA ARG A 89 -10.96 -0.81 10.76
C ARG A 89 -10.19 0.35 10.12
N LEU A 90 -8.92 0.52 10.47
CA LEU A 90 -8.04 1.55 9.92
C LEU A 90 -7.97 1.50 8.38
N LYS A 91 -7.86 0.29 7.80
CA LYS A 91 -7.87 0.09 6.34
C LYS A 91 -9.18 0.54 5.70
N SER A 92 -10.31 0.20 6.32
CA SER A 92 -11.64 0.60 5.85
C SER A 92 -11.82 2.11 5.94
N GLU A 93 -11.48 2.71 7.08
CA GLU A 93 -11.54 4.16 7.31
C GLU A 93 -10.69 4.92 6.30
N HIS A 94 -9.44 4.49 6.06
CA HIS A 94 -8.58 5.11 5.06
C HIS A 94 -9.18 5.05 3.64
N ALA A 95 -9.71 3.89 3.24
CA ALA A 95 -10.36 3.75 1.94
C ALA A 95 -11.57 4.69 1.79
N GLN A 96 -12.39 4.83 2.85
CA GLN A 96 -13.51 5.75 2.87
C GLN A 96 -13.06 7.21 2.82
N GLN A 97 -12.02 7.58 3.58
CA GLN A 97 -11.44 8.93 3.59
C GLN A 97 -10.93 9.33 2.21
N ILE A 98 -10.16 8.46 1.55
CA ILE A 98 -9.66 8.71 0.18
C ILE A 98 -10.82 8.84 -0.81
N SER A 99 -11.86 7.99 -0.70
CA SER A 99 -13.05 8.09 -1.56
C SER A 99 -13.79 9.42 -1.40
N LYS A 100 -14.01 9.86 -0.15
CA LYS A 100 -14.63 11.16 0.16
C LYS A 100 -13.79 12.32 -0.37
N LEU A 101 -12.48 12.28 -0.17
CA LEU A 101 -11.56 13.29 -0.66
C LEU A 101 -11.59 13.38 -2.19
N SER A 102 -11.50 12.25 -2.88
CA SER A 102 -11.58 12.20 -4.35
C SER A 102 -12.91 12.76 -4.87
N ARG A 103 -14.03 12.44 -4.20
CA ARG A 103 -15.34 12.98 -4.57
C ARG A 103 -15.41 14.50 -4.37
N TYR A 104 -14.89 15.01 -3.25
CA TYR A 104 -14.84 16.46 -2.99
C TYR A 104 -14.06 17.20 -4.08
N TYR A 105 -12.88 16.70 -4.44
CA TYR A 105 -12.08 17.31 -5.51
C TYR A 105 -12.72 17.18 -6.88
N ALA A 106 -13.36 16.06 -7.19
CA ALA A 106 -14.12 15.92 -8.44
C ALA A 106 -15.25 16.95 -8.53
N GLN A 107 -15.90 17.26 -7.40
CA GLN A 107 -16.90 18.32 -7.34
C GLN A 107 -16.29 19.71 -7.55
N GLN A 108 -15.17 20.04 -6.88
CA GLN A 108 -14.49 21.31 -7.10
C GLN A 108 -14.06 21.52 -8.56
N VAL A 109 -13.47 20.50 -9.17
CA VAL A 109 -13.06 20.56 -10.59
C VAL A 109 -14.27 20.76 -11.51
N ARG A 110 -15.41 20.14 -11.18
CA ARG A 110 -16.65 20.31 -11.94
C ARG A 110 -17.20 21.73 -11.79
N ASP A 111 -17.23 22.27 -10.57
CA ASP A 111 -17.74 23.61 -10.28
C ASP A 111 -16.85 24.65 -10.98
N ASP A 112 -15.53 24.51 -10.88
CA ASP A 112 -14.55 25.33 -11.62
C ASP A 112 -14.78 25.28 -13.14
N ALA A 113 -15.08 24.10 -13.70
CA ALA A 113 -15.34 23.94 -15.13
C ALA A 113 -16.65 24.63 -15.56
N LEU A 114 -17.68 24.60 -14.71
CA LEU A 114 -18.93 25.32 -14.93
C LEU A 114 -18.72 26.83 -14.86
N ASP A 115 -17.95 27.33 -13.88
CA ASP A 115 -17.64 28.76 -13.78
C ASP A 115 -16.86 29.24 -15.01
N ARG A 116 -15.88 28.45 -15.49
CA ARG A 116 -15.17 28.73 -16.75
C ARG A 116 -16.11 28.80 -17.95
N TYR A 117 -17.10 27.91 -18.01
CA TYR A 117 -18.09 27.89 -19.07
C TYR A 117 -18.99 29.12 -19.03
N MET A 118 -19.49 29.50 -17.85
CA MET A 118 -20.38 30.64 -17.66
C MET A 118 -19.70 32.00 -17.84
N GLN A 119 -18.39 32.09 -17.63
CA GLN A 119 -17.61 33.31 -17.87
C GLN A 119 -17.29 33.56 -19.35
N ALA A 120 -17.38 32.53 -20.20
CA ALA A 120 -17.17 32.69 -21.64
C ALA A 120 -18.43 33.27 -22.28
N ASP A 121 -18.44 34.59 -22.48
CA ASP A 121 -19.46 35.26 -23.29
C ASP A 121 -19.44 34.76 -24.76
N GLU A 122 -20.56 34.89 -25.47
CA GLU A 122 -20.71 34.55 -26.90
C GLU A 122 -19.66 35.25 -27.77
N LEU A 123 -19.18 36.42 -27.33
CA LEU A 123 -18.10 37.20 -27.93
C LEU A 123 -16.79 36.42 -28.06
N LYS A 124 -16.53 35.42 -27.19
CA LYS A 124 -15.33 34.58 -27.25
C LYS A 124 -15.18 33.84 -28.58
N TYR A 125 -16.31 33.45 -29.19
CA TYR A 125 -16.33 32.65 -30.42
C TYR A 125 -16.67 33.48 -31.67
N GLN A 126 -17.03 34.76 -31.51
CA GLN A 126 -17.42 35.64 -32.60
C GLN A 126 -16.23 36.06 -33.49
N THR A 127 -15.01 36.08 -32.96
CA THR A 127 -13.79 36.44 -33.72
C THR A 127 -13.46 35.46 -34.85
N VAL A 128 -13.98 34.23 -34.83
CA VAL A 128 -13.58 33.16 -35.76
C VAL A 128 -14.38 33.16 -37.07
N VAL A 129 -15.57 33.78 -37.12
CA VAL A 129 -16.52 33.57 -38.23
C VAL A 129 -16.49 34.67 -39.30
N GLY A 130 -15.72 35.76 -39.16
CA GLY A 130 -15.80 36.85 -40.15
C GLY A 130 -14.61 37.79 -40.36
N GLN A 131 -13.46 37.62 -39.70
CA GLN A 131 -12.34 38.58 -39.84
C GLN A 131 -11.01 37.90 -40.17
N SER A 132 -10.94 37.29 -41.34
CA SER A 132 -9.73 37.36 -42.14
C SER A 132 -9.74 38.72 -42.84
N ALA A 133 -8.87 39.68 -42.45
CA ALA A 133 -8.17 40.61 -43.37
C ALA A 133 -7.70 41.96 -42.79
N SER A 134 -8.00 42.37 -41.56
CA SER A 134 -7.49 43.66 -41.05
C SER A 134 -6.64 43.46 -39.80
N GLY A 135 -5.31 43.52 -39.97
CA GLY A 135 -4.30 43.43 -38.92
C GLY A 135 -4.33 44.61 -37.96
N SER A 136 -5.44 44.79 -37.25
CA SER A 136 -5.53 45.75 -36.16
C SER A 136 -4.81 45.17 -34.95
N ALA A 137 -3.65 45.75 -34.63
CA ALA A 137 -2.79 45.44 -33.49
C ALA A 137 -3.43 45.70 -32.10
N ASN A 138 -4.75 45.61 -32.00
CA ASN A 138 -5.55 45.97 -30.84
C ASN A 138 -6.67 44.95 -30.57
N ASP A 139 -6.40 43.66 -30.77
CA ASP A 139 -7.32 42.59 -30.38
C ASP A 139 -7.26 42.36 -28.85
N LYS A 140 -7.77 43.36 -28.13
CA LYS A 140 -7.93 43.36 -26.67
C LYS A 140 -8.78 42.18 -26.20
N GLY A 141 -9.67 41.66 -27.05
CA GLY A 141 -10.49 40.48 -26.77
C GLY A 141 -9.67 39.20 -26.76
N SER A 142 -8.90 38.94 -27.81
CA SER A 142 -8.03 37.74 -27.88
C SER A 142 -7.00 37.70 -26.75
N THR A 143 -6.37 38.84 -26.45
CA THR A 143 -5.42 38.94 -25.32
C THR A 143 -6.11 38.74 -23.96
N TYR A 144 -7.32 39.28 -23.76
CA TYR A 144 -8.12 39.03 -22.56
C TYR A 144 -8.41 37.54 -22.34
N TYR A 145 -8.93 36.85 -23.36
CA TYR A 145 -9.27 35.42 -23.24
C TYR A 145 -8.02 34.53 -23.09
N SER A 146 -6.90 34.90 -23.73
CA SER A 146 -5.62 34.19 -23.57
C SER A 146 -5.08 34.31 -22.14
N ASN A 147 -5.17 35.51 -21.55
CA ASN A 147 -4.81 35.74 -20.15
C ASN A 147 -5.73 34.97 -19.20
N LEU A 148 -7.03 34.96 -19.47
CA LEU A 148 -8.03 34.23 -18.68
C LEU A 148 -7.78 32.70 -18.72
N GLU A 149 -7.50 32.15 -19.90
CA GLU A 149 -7.15 30.73 -20.04
C GLU A 149 -5.85 30.38 -19.31
N SER A 150 -4.85 31.27 -19.38
CA SER A 150 -3.59 31.10 -18.67
C SER A 150 -3.78 31.11 -17.15
N PHE A 151 -4.62 32.03 -16.64
CA PHE A 151 -5.01 32.07 -15.23
C PHE A 151 -5.68 30.76 -14.80
N PHE A 152 -6.63 30.25 -15.57
CA PHE A 152 -7.31 28.99 -15.26
C PHE A 152 -6.38 27.77 -15.26
N LYS A 153 -5.45 27.70 -16.22
CA LYS A 153 -4.43 26.64 -16.26
C LYS A 153 -3.52 26.68 -15.04
N GLN A 154 -3.11 27.88 -14.60
CA GLN A 154 -2.30 28.03 -13.39
C GLN A 154 -3.09 27.61 -12.14
N ASN A 155 -4.36 28.01 -12.03
CA ASN A 155 -5.22 27.65 -10.92
C ASN A 155 -5.44 26.12 -10.84
N GLU A 156 -5.69 25.47 -11.98
CA GLU A 156 -5.85 24.02 -12.06
C GLU A 156 -4.61 23.28 -11.58
N GLN A 157 -3.42 23.74 -11.98
CA GLN A 157 -2.17 23.17 -11.50
C GLN A 157 -1.99 23.36 -9.99
N LYS A 158 -2.38 24.51 -9.44
CA LYS A 158 -2.34 24.78 -8.00
C LYS A 158 -3.28 23.84 -7.24
N MET A 159 -4.52 23.69 -7.71
CA MET A 159 -5.52 22.79 -7.13
C MET A 159 -5.06 21.33 -7.16
N LEU A 160 -4.50 20.88 -8.28
CA LEU A 160 -3.97 19.52 -8.42
C LEU A 160 -2.80 19.26 -7.47
N ARG A 161 -1.89 20.22 -7.30
CA ARG A 161 -0.78 20.12 -6.32
C ARG A 161 -1.31 20.03 -4.90
N SER A 162 -2.24 20.92 -4.52
CA SER A 162 -2.90 20.92 -3.21
C SER A 162 -3.58 19.57 -2.92
N HIS A 163 -4.30 19.01 -3.91
CA HIS A 163 -4.91 17.68 -3.82
C HIS A 163 -3.88 16.59 -3.55
N ASN A 164 -2.84 16.51 -4.39
CA ASN A 164 -1.80 15.50 -4.28
C ASN A 164 -1.09 15.57 -2.93
N ASP A 165 -0.84 16.78 -2.42
CA ASP A 165 -0.23 17.00 -1.10
C ASP A 165 -1.13 16.47 0.02
N ILE A 166 -2.44 16.73 -0.03
CA ILE A 166 -3.40 16.24 0.97
C ILE A 166 -3.52 14.71 0.91
N VAL A 167 -3.60 14.14 -0.29
CA VAL A 167 -3.61 12.68 -0.48
C VAL A 167 -2.33 12.05 0.08
N ALA A 168 -1.17 12.60 -0.25
CA ALA A 168 0.12 12.11 0.24
C ALA A 168 0.22 12.18 1.77
N ARG A 169 -0.24 13.28 2.39
CA ARG A 169 -0.31 13.41 3.86
C ARG A 169 -1.23 12.37 4.48
N THR A 170 -2.41 12.16 3.89
CA THR A 170 -3.39 11.18 4.38
C THR A 170 -2.85 9.75 4.28
N GLN A 171 -2.16 9.42 3.18
CA GLN A 171 -1.49 8.13 3.01
C GLN A 171 -0.32 7.95 3.98
N TYR A 172 0.47 8.99 4.22
CA TYR A 172 1.57 8.95 5.18
C TYR A 172 1.08 8.62 6.59
N GLU A 173 0.07 9.34 7.08
CA GLU A 173 -0.51 9.13 8.40
C GLU A 173 -1.08 7.72 8.54
N TYR A 174 -1.82 7.25 7.53
CA TYR A 174 -2.33 5.88 7.48
C TYR A 174 -1.20 4.82 7.54
N LEU A 175 -0.15 4.99 6.74
CA LEU A 175 0.98 4.05 6.72
C LEU A 175 1.76 4.07 8.04
N ARG A 176 1.90 5.24 8.66
CA ARG A 176 2.55 5.38 9.98
C ARG A 176 1.79 4.58 11.03
N GLU A 177 0.48 4.76 11.15
CA GLU A 177 -0.33 4.02 12.12
C GLU A 177 -0.37 2.51 11.79
N LEU A 178 -0.51 2.16 10.51
CA LEU A 178 -0.53 0.76 10.08
C LEU A 178 0.78 0.04 10.41
N THR A 179 1.93 0.68 10.19
CA THR A 179 3.23 0.08 10.50
C THR A 179 3.43 -0.10 12.00
N GLU A 180 2.98 0.86 12.80
CA GLU A 180 2.98 0.75 14.25
C GLU A 180 2.10 -0.42 14.73
N LEU A 181 0.84 -0.52 14.27
CA LEU A 181 -0.06 -1.61 14.63
C LEU A 181 0.49 -2.98 14.21
N ASN A 182 1.06 -3.08 13.01
CA ASN A 182 1.71 -4.33 12.57
C ASN A 182 2.94 -4.67 13.43
N SER A 183 3.70 -3.68 13.88
CA SER A 183 4.83 -3.90 14.78
C SER A 183 4.37 -4.43 16.14
N ARG A 184 3.25 -3.93 16.67
CA ARG A 184 2.63 -4.43 17.90
C ARG A 184 2.10 -5.84 17.71
N LEU A 185 1.42 -6.11 16.59
CA LEU A 185 0.90 -7.44 16.26
C LEU A 185 2.01 -8.50 16.28
N ARG A 186 3.19 -8.19 15.74
CA ARG A 186 4.37 -9.09 15.73
C ARG A 186 4.93 -9.41 17.12
N ARG A 187 4.61 -8.63 18.16
CA ARG A 187 5.06 -8.89 19.54
C ARG A 187 4.24 -9.98 20.22
N PHE A 188 3.05 -10.29 19.69
CA PHE A 188 2.22 -11.36 20.25
C PHE A 188 2.78 -12.72 19.87
N PRO A 189 3.19 -13.56 20.85
CA PRO A 189 3.62 -14.93 20.59
C PRO A 189 2.43 -15.71 20.03
N GLY A 190 2.56 -16.24 18.80
CA GLY A 190 1.46 -16.88 18.08
C GLY A 190 0.99 -16.11 16.83
N THR A 191 1.48 -14.89 16.59
CA THR A 191 1.59 -14.44 15.20
C THR A 191 2.39 -15.49 14.46
N LYS A 192 1.83 -16.01 13.37
CA LYS A 192 2.43 -17.03 12.52
C LYS A 192 3.70 -16.50 11.84
N GLN A 193 4.73 -16.15 12.59
CA GLN A 193 6.07 -16.46 12.14
C GLN A 193 6.01 -17.95 11.88
N GLY A 194 6.07 -18.32 10.60
CA GLY A 194 6.22 -19.72 10.23
C GLY A 194 7.31 -20.31 11.12
N PRO A 195 7.16 -21.56 11.56
CA PRO A 195 8.08 -22.12 12.54
C PRO A 195 9.52 -21.84 12.15
N GLN A 196 10.33 -21.36 13.09
CA GLN A 196 11.72 -21.02 12.79
C GLN A 196 12.42 -22.26 12.22
N PHE A 197 12.97 -22.13 11.01
CA PHE A 197 13.58 -23.27 10.34
C PHE A 197 14.84 -23.71 11.11
N PRO A 198 14.96 -24.99 11.50
CA PRO A 198 16.13 -25.46 12.24
C PRO A 198 17.38 -25.35 11.37
N SER A 199 18.43 -24.72 11.87
CA SER A 199 19.70 -24.57 11.17
C SER A 199 20.59 -25.82 11.26
N THR A 200 20.33 -26.70 12.22
CA THR A 200 21.12 -27.92 12.48
C THR A 200 20.23 -29.14 12.72
N ILE A 201 20.79 -30.34 12.54
CA ILE A 201 20.11 -31.62 12.83
C ILE A 201 19.68 -31.67 14.31
N GLU A 202 20.52 -31.22 15.23
CA GLU A 202 20.16 -31.16 16.66
C GLU A 202 18.97 -30.23 16.92
N ALA A 203 18.93 -29.06 16.27
CA ALA A 203 17.79 -28.15 16.36
C ALA A 203 16.52 -28.78 15.78
N TYR A 204 16.65 -29.57 14.70
CA TYR A 204 15.55 -30.35 14.15
C TYR A 204 15.02 -31.38 15.17
N HIS A 205 15.89 -32.13 15.86
CA HIS A 205 15.44 -33.07 16.88
C HIS A 205 14.84 -32.39 18.11
N LYS A 206 15.31 -31.20 18.50
CA LYS A 206 14.70 -30.40 19.59
C LYS A 206 13.28 -29.95 19.26
N LEU A 207 12.94 -29.81 17.97
CA LEU A 207 11.57 -29.53 17.51
C LEU A 207 10.62 -30.73 17.61
N SER A 208 11.08 -31.91 18.09
CA SER A 208 10.22 -33.09 18.30
C SER A 208 9.02 -32.83 19.22
N GLY A 209 9.08 -31.78 20.07
CA GLY A 209 7.94 -31.32 20.87
C GLY A 209 6.80 -30.69 20.06
N ASN A 210 7.09 -30.12 18.88
CA ASN A 210 6.10 -29.50 18.00
C ASN A 210 5.98 -30.28 16.67
N LYS A 211 5.12 -31.31 16.70
CA LYS A 211 4.90 -32.24 15.59
C LYS A 211 4.48 -31.57 14.28
N GLY A 212 3.70 -30.48 14.34
CA GLY A 212 3.23 -29.75 13.15
C GLY A 212 4.39 -29.07 12.41
N THR A 213 5.20 -28.33 13.17
CA THR A 213 6.43 -27.70 12.67
C THR A 213 7.42 -28.70 12.09
N LEU A 214 7.63 -29.82 12.80
CA LEU A 214 8.52 -30.88 12.36
C LEU A 214 8.09 -31.45 11.00
N LEU A 215 6.78 -31.65 10.82
CA LEU A 215 6.23 -32.15 9.56
C LEU A 215 6.35 -31.14 8.42
N GLU A 216 6.20 -29.84 8.68
CA GLU A 216 6.38 -28.79 7.67
C GLU A 216 7.84 -28.72 7.19
N VAL A 217 8.80 -28.79 8.13
CA VAL A 217 10.24 -28.84 7.81
C VAL A 217 10.58 -30.13 7.05
N ALA A 218 10.05 -31.28 7.48
CA ALA A 218 10.25 -32.55 6.79
C ALA A 218 9.70 -32.55 5.35
N ARG A 219 8.51 -31.98 5.15
CA ARG A 219 7.91 -31.79 3.81
C ARG A 219 8.75 -30.88 2.95
N TYR A 220 9.31 -29.81 3.53
CA TYR A 220 10.21 -28.91 2.84
C TYR A 220 11.50 -29.59 2.36
N LEU A 221 12.14 -30.38 3.24
CA LEU A 221 13.34 -31.15 2.89
C LEU A 221 13.08 -32.16 1.76
N MET A 222 11.89 -32.79 1.75
CA MET A 222 11.49 -33.73 0.70
C MET A 222 10.97 -33.08 -0.60
N ALA A 223 10.61 -31.80 -0.58
CA ALA A 223 10.02 -31.12 -1.72
C ALA A 223 11.04 -30.88 -2.84
N ASP A 224 10.53 -30.74 -4.06
CA ASP A 224 11.27 -30.26 -5.22
C ASP A 224 11.59 -28.75 -5.11
N GLU A 225 12.59 -28.26 -5.84
CA GLU A 225 13.07 -26.87 -5.71
C GLU A 225 11.97 -25.83 -6.01
N GLY A 226 11.04 -26.15 -6.93
CA GLY A 226 9.88 -25.31 -7.22
C GLY A 226 8.97 -25.16 -5.99
N LYS A 227 8.60 -26.26 -5.36
CA LYS A 227 7.80 -26.23 -4.11
C LYS A 227 8.55 -25.69 -2.91
N ARG A 228 9.86 -25.92 -2.79
CA ARG A 228 10.69 -25.29 -1.75
C ARG A 228 10.64 -23.78 -1.85
N THR A 229 10.72 -23.22 -3.05
CA THR A 229 10.60 -21.76 -3.25
C THR A 229 9.25 -21.24 -2.79
N GLN A 230 8.15 -21.90 -3.16
CA GLN A 230 6.81 -21.54 -2.68
C GLN A 230 6.70 -21.62 -1.15
N MET A 231 7.23 -22.68 -0.54
CA MET A 231 7.23 -22.83 0.91
C MET A 231 8.11 -21.76 1.60
N ARG A 232 9.28 -21.41 1.06
CA ARG A 232 10.10 -20.28 1.57
C ARG A 232 9.30 -18.99 1.57
N ASP A 233 8.55 -18.71 0.51
CA ASP A 233 7.74 -17.48 0.39
C ASP A 233 6.56 -17.47 1.36
N VAL A 234 5.93 -18.63 1.59
CA VAL A 234 4.79 -18.78 2.50
C VAL A 234 5.24 -18.70 3.96
N TYR A 235 6.26 -19.45 4.35
CA TYR A 235 6.75 -19.52 5.73
C TYR A 235 7.78 -18.44 6.06
N LYS A 236 8.21 -17.64 5.07
CA LYS A 236 9.22 -16.58 5.18
C LYS A 236 10.57 -17.09 5.68
N TRP A 237 10.98 -18.27 5.24
CA TRP A 237 12.29 -18.84 5.56
C TRP A 237 13.39 -18.27 4.65
N PRO A 238 14.42 -17.59 5.20
CA PRO A 238 15.56 -17.13 4.42
C PRO A 238 16.33 -18.30 3.80
N SER A 239 16.78 -18.16 2.54
CA SER A 239 17.54 -19.21 1.85
C SER A 239 18.78 -19.64 2.64
N GLN A 240 19.51 -18.66 3.19
CA GLN A 240 20.69 -18.85 4.03
C GLN A 240 20.44 -19.73 5.27
N GLN A 241 19.22 -19.71 5.81
CA GLN A 241 18.85 -20.51 6.98
C GLN A 241 18.49 -21.95 6.58
N THR A 242 17.96 -22.15 5.38
CA THR A 242 17.49 -23.45 4.89
C THR A 242 18.58 -24.31 4.26
N GLU A 243 19.58 -23.69 3.63
CA GLU A 243 20.66 -24.36 2.91
C GLU A 243 21.46 -25.37 3.76
N PRO A 244 21.89 -25.04 4.99
CA PRO A 244 22.67 -25.97 5.80
C PRO A 244 21.97 -27.31 6.05
N LEU A 245 20.67 -27.27 6.37
CA LEU A 245 19.91 -28.48 6.63
C LEU A 245 19.59 -29.28 5.35
N ILE A 246 19.43 -28.60 4.21
CA ILE A 246 19.28 -29.26 2.91
C ILE A 246 20.57 -30.01 2.56
N GLU A 247 21.73 -29.40 2.78
CA GLU A 247 23.02 -30.05 2.57
C GLU A 247 23.18 -31.27 3.47
N GLU A 248 22.90 -31.13 4.77
CA GLU A 248 22.95 -32.23 5.73
C GLU A 248 22.00 -33.38 5.36
N TYR A 249 20.78 -33.05 4.91
CA TYR A 249 19.83 -34.05 4.39
C TYR A 249 20.33 -34.78 3.14
N ASN A 250 21.11 -34.10 2.29
CA ASN A 250 21.73 -34.69 1.10
C ASN A 250 23.01 -35.49 1.42
N LYS A 251 23.70 -35.18 2.52
CA LYS A 251 24.91 -35.88 2.96
C LYS A 251 24.62 -37.11 3.84
N ASN A 252 23.65 -37.02 4.75
CA ASN A 252 23.38 -38.06 5.75
C ASN A 252 22.18 -38.95 5.38
N GLU A 253 22.46 -40.21 5.01
CA GLU A 253 21.42 -41.18 4.63
C GLU A 253 20.50 -41.58 5.81
N GLY A 254 21.04 -41.63 7.03
CA GLY A 254 20.27 -41.95 8.23
C GLY A 254 19.21 -40.89 8.53
N PHE A 255 19.62 -39.61 8.48
CA PHE A 255 18.70 -38.48 8.65
C PHE A 255 17.65 -38.44 7.53
N ARG A 256 18.04 -38.73 6.29
CA ARG A 256 17.10 -38.83 5.16
C ARG A 256 16.04 -39.91 5.37
N ALA A 257 16.45 -41.09 5.85
CA ALA A 257 15.54 -42.20 6.13
C ALA A 257 14.56 -41.82 7.26
N GLU A 258 15.02 -41.13 8.30
CA GLU A 258 14.19 -40.65 9.40
C GLU A 258 13.14 -39.65 8.93
N VAL A 259 13.52 -38.62 8.16
CA VAL A 259 12.61 -37.61 7.60
C VAL A 259 11.55 -38.27 6.71
N LYS A 260 11.95 -39.23 5.85
CA LYS A 260 11.03 -40.01 5.02
C LYS A 260 10.06 -40.84 5.86
N ARG A 261 10.55 -41.50 6.91
CA ARG A 261 9.72 -42.29 7.84
C ARG A 261 8.67 -41.40 8.49
N LEU A 262 9.08 -40.23 8.98
CA LEU A 262 8.19 -39.27 9.62
C LEU A 262 7.10 -38.78 8.64
N VAL A 263 7.45 -38.40 7.42
CA VAL A 263 6.43 -37.98 6.44
C VAL A 263 5.49 -39.14 6.09
N ASN A 264 6.00 -40.37 5.94
CA ASN A 264 5.18 -41.54 5.61
C ASN A 264 4.24 -41.96 6.74
N GLU A 265 4.68 -41.93 7.99
CA GLU A 265 3.86 -42.21 9.18
C GLU A 265 2.65 -41.27 9.24
N TYR A 266 2.88 -39.97 9.02
CA TYR A 266 1.80 -38.98 9.01
C TYR A 266 0.96 -39.00 7.73
N ARG A 267 1.49 -39.51 6.61
CA ARG A 267 0.72 -39.73 5.37
C ARG A 267 -0.19 -40.96 5.49
N GLY A 268 0.17 -41.92 6.35
CA GLY A 268 -0.62 -43.11 6.68
C GLY A 268 -1.86 -42.82 7.53
N VAL A 269 -1.88 -41.71 8.27
CA VAL A 269 -3.08 -41.20 8.95
C VAL A 269 -3.98 -40.49 7.92
N LYS A 270 -4.53 -41.28 7.01
CA LYS A 270 -5.47 -40.81 5.99
C LYS A 270 -6.80 -40.52 6.69
N ASP A 271 -7.27 -39.28 6.60
CA ASP A 271 -8.56 -38.83 7.13
C ASP A 271 -9.68 -39.83 6.77
N PRO A 272 -10.30 -40.52 7.75
CA PRO A 272 -11.29 -41.56 7.51
C PRO A 272 -12.55 -41.02 6.79
N ARG A 273 -12.73 -39.69 6.71
CA ARG A 273 -13.85 -39.04 6.02
C ARG A 273 -13.69 -38.97 4.50
N LYS A 274 -12.52 -39.34 3.96
CA LYS A 274 -12.25 -39.36 2.50
C LYS A 274 -12.31 -40.76 1.88
N ARG A 275 -12.93 -41.73 2.56
CA ARG A 275 -13.18 -43.06 2.02
C ARG A 275 -14.40 -42.98 1.09
N THR A 276 -14.16 -42.71 -0.19
CA THR A 276 -15.20 -42.87 -1.22
C THR A 276 -15.67 -44.31 -1.20
N LEU A 277 -16.98 -44.51 -1.01
CA LEU A 277 -17.64 -45.81 -1.08
C LEU A 277 -17.34 -46.45 -2.44
N PRO A 278 -16.99 -47.75 -2.51
CA PRO A 278 -16.93 -48.46 -3.78
C PRO A 278 -18.35 -48.55 -4.34
N GLY A 279 -18.52 -48.07 -5.57
CA GLY A 279 -19.69 -48.36 -6.40
C GLY A 279 -19.60 -49.75 -7.01
#